data_AF-A0A7Y1U8W8-F1
#
_entry.id   AF-A0A7Y1U8W8-F1
#
_cell.length_a   1.000
_cell.length_b   1.000
_cell.length_c   1.000
_cell.angle_alpha   90.00
_cell.angle_beta   90.00
_cell.angle_gamma   90.00
#
_symmetry.space_group_name_H-M   'P 1'
#
loop_
_entity.id
_entity.type
_entity.pdbx_description
1 polymer ?
#
loop_
_entity_poly.entity_id
_entity_poly.type
_entity_poly.pdbx_seq_one_letter_code
_entity_poly.pdbx_strand_id
1 'polypeptide(L)'
;RHYGAVLMDDDFNLDESGEQGSGTDRVSYRIPIGTYDGDITVTAKVYFQVTPPRWLASMFEYESEDIDLFEWMYESSDKDPVLVASDEIISGASSVELVELDELITIYPNPTFTGEVAIRNSAHFSIDEVEIWDAAGKLCYARDVRGNTVFVQLPDAAGLYFVHVKAKDSRVVYQVLRY
;
A
#
# COMPACT_ATOMS: atom_id res chain seq x y z
N ARG A 1 -1.40 -16.59 -16.75
CA ARG A 1 -1.69 -18.01 -17.05
C ARG A 1 -0.67 -18.85 -16.29
N HIS A 2 -1.05 -19.45 -15.16
CA HIS A 2 -0.22 -20.43 -14.46
C HIS A 2 -0.47 -21.79 -15.11
N TYR A 3 0.58 -22.38 -15.68
CA TYR A 3 0.57 -23.79 -16.09
C TYR A 3 1.11 -24.57 -14.88
N GLY A 4 0.46 -25.66 -14.49
CA GLY A 4 0.83 -26.46 -13.31
C GLY A 4 2.22 -27.06 -13.46
N ALA A 5 3.21 -26.41 -12.86
CA ALA A 5 4.59 -26.85 -12.77
C ALA A 5 4.84 -27.41 -11.35
N VAL A 6 4.02 -28.37 -10.95
CA VAL A 6 4.01 -28.99 -9.61
C VAL A 6 5.40 -29.46 -9.15
N LEU A 7 6.28 -29.83 -10.09
CA LEU A 7 7.64 -30.30 -9.82
C LEU A 7 8.65 -29.20 -9.50
N MET A 8 8.33 -27.94 -9.82
CA MET A 8 9.16 -26.75 -9.62
C MET A 8 8.43 -25.69 -8.79
N ASP A 9 7.33 -26.07 -8.16
CA ASP A 9 6.55 -25.20 -7.33
C ASP A 9 7.07 -25.30 -5.89
N ASP A 10 7.85 -24.29 -5.50
CA ASP A 10 8.44 -24.21 -4.17
C ASP A 10 7.37 -24.10 -3.06
N ASP A 11 6.12 -23.74 -3.42
CA ASP A 11 5.00 -23.56 -2.50
C ASP A 11 4.05 -24.80 -2.47
N PHE A 12 4.35 -25.85 -3.25
CA PHE A 12 3.54 -27.06 -3.36
C PHE A 12 3.93 -28.15 -2.36
N ASN A 13 2.93 -28.77 -1.74
CA ASN A 13 3.03 -29.92 -0.84
C ASN A 13 3.83 -29.67 0.44
N LEU A 14 3.97 -28.41 0.84
CA LEU A 14 4.60 -28.01 2.10
C LEU A 14 3.54 -27.77 3.19
N ASP A 15 3.84 -28.16 4.42
CA ASP A 15 3.05 -27.79 5.59
C ASP A 15 3.52 -26.43 6.18
N GLU A 16 2.87 -25.95 7.26
CA GLU A 16 3.23 -24.69 7.92
C GLU A 16 4.68 -24.66 8.46
N SER A 17 5.32 -25.82 8.60
CA SER A 17 6.70 -25.98 9.05
C SER A 17 7.70 -26.21 7.90
N GLY A 18 7.22 -26.28 6.66
CA GLY A 18 8.03 -26.52 5.46
C GLY A 18 8.37 -28.00 5.21
N GLU A 19 7.66 -28.94 5.84
CA GLU A 19 7.81 -30.37 5.57
C GLU A 19 6.93 -30.82 4.39
N GLN A 20 7.46 -31.75 3.59
CA GLN A 20 6.75 -32.30 2.44
C GLN A 20 5.69 -33.33 2.87
N GLY A 21 4.48 -33.26 2.31
CA GLY A 21 3.42 -34.25 2.54
C GLY A 21 2.04 -33.69 2.88
N SER A 22 1.86 -32.37 2.81
CA SER A 22 0.57 -31.73 3.13
C SER A 22 -0.49 -31.90 2.04
N GLY A 23 -0.10 -32.22 0.80
CA GLY A 23 -0.99 -32.23 -0.37
C GLY A 23 -1.64 -30.87 -0.67
N THR A 24 -1.13 -29.80 -0.07
CA THR A 24 -1.69 -28.44 -0.11
C THR A 24 -0.79 -27.53 -0.95
N ASP A 25 -1.38 -26.51 -1.59
CA ASP A 25 -0.68 -25.50 -2.38
C ASP A 25 -0.91 -24.11 -1.77
N ARG A 26 0.15 -23.30 -1.66
CA ARG A 26 0.10 -21.97 -1.06
C ARG A 26 0.11 -20.88 -2.14
N VAL A 27 -1.04 -20.26 -2.38
CA VAL A 27 -1.13 -19.16 -3.35
C VAL A 27 -1.00 -17.80 -2.67
N SER A 28 0.00 -17.01 -3.09
CA SER A 28 0.24 -15.65 -2.59
C SER A 28 -0.25 -14.60 -3.59
N TYR A 29 -1.24 -13.79 -3.20
CA TYR A 29 -1.72 -12.65 -4.00
C TYR A 29 -1.24 -11.33 -3.41
N ARG A 30 -0.63 -10.47 -4.25
CA ARG A 30 -0.29 -9.09 -3.88
C ARG A 30 -1.31 -8.15 -4.50
N ILE A 31 -2.16 -7.55 -3.68
CA ILE A 31 -3.17 -6.59 -4.11
C ILE A 31 -2.69 -5.18 -3.72
N PRO A 32 -2.43 -4.27 -4.69
CA PRO A 32 -2.11 -2.89 -4.38
C PRO A 32 -3.37 -2.16 -3.91
N ILE A 33 -3.38 -1.73 -2.64
CA ILE A 33 -4.56 -1.11 -2.01
C ILE A 33 -4.63 0.42 -2.18
N GLY A 34 -3.60 1.05 -2.75
CA GLY A 34 -3.59 2.47 -3.08
C GLY A 34 -3.84 3.35 -1.85
N THR A 35 -4.87 4.21 -1.93
CA THR A 35 -5.32 5.13 -0.87
C THR A 35 -6.62 4.67 -0.20
N TYR A 36 -7.00 3.39 -0.35
CA TYR A 36 -8.23 2.88 0.27
C TYR A 36 -8.04 2.73 1.77
N ASP A 37 -8.93 3.38 2.53
CA ASP A 37 -9.02 3.30 3.97
C ASP A 37 -10.35 2.62 4.34
N GLY A 38 -10.26 1.51 5.08
CA GLY A 38 -11.40 0.70 5.46
C GLY A 38 -11.10 -0.80 5.54
N ASP A 39 -12.07 -1.55 6.06
CA ASP A 39 -11.96 -3.01 6.16
C ASP A 39 -11.89 -3.63 4.76
N ILE A 40 -10.90 -4.50 4.56
CA ILE A 40 -10.76 -5.28 3.33
C ILE A 40 -11.23 -6.70 3.63
N THR A 41 -12.32 -7.09 2.98
CA THR A 41 -12.79 -8.47 2.97
C THR A 41 -12.18 -9.20 1.78
N VAL A 42 -11.29 -10.15 2.05
CA VAL A 42 -10.75 -11.06 1.04
C VAL A 42 -11.53 -12.36 1.11
N THR A 43 -12.29 -12.66 0.05
CA THR A 43 -13.01 -13.93 -0.08
C THR A 43 -12.33 -14.81 -1.13
N ALA A 44 -11.82 -15.96 -0.72
CA ALA A 44 -11.33 -16.98 -1.63
C ALA A 44 -12.41 -18.06 -1.81
N LYS A 45 -12.71 -18.42 -3.06
CA LYS A 45 -13.66 -19.49 -3.40
C LYS A 45 -13.02 -20.46 -4.36
N VAL A 46 -12.95 -21.73 -3.97
CA VAL A 46 -12.46 -22.82 -4.80
C VAL A 46 -13.65 -23.51 -5.44
N TYR A 47 -13.72 -23.42 -6.77
CA TYR A 47 -14.72 -24.11 -7.56
C TYR A 47 -14.10 -25.31 -8.24
N PHE A 48 -14.75 -26.47 -8.13
CA PHE A 48 -14.42 -27.65 -8.90
C PHE A 48 -15.33 -27.71 -10.12
N GLN A 49 -14.72 -27.86 -11.28
CA GLN A 49 -15.41 -28.14 -12.52
C GLN A 49 -14.93 -29.48 -13.05
N VAL A 50 -15.88 -30.33 -13.44
CA VAL A 50 -15.57 -31.60 -14.11
C VAL A 50 -14.84 -31.32 -15.42
N THR A 51 -13.97 -32.25 -15.81
CA THR A 51 -13.04 -32.24 -16.95
C THR A 51 -13.39 -31.22 -18.03
N PRO A 52 -12.54 -30.22 -18.29
CA PRO A 52 -12.78 -29.23 -19.34
C PRO A 52 -12.95 -29.93 -20.69
N PRO A 53 -13.87 -29.48 -21.57
CA PRO A 53 -14.13 -30.13 -22.87
C PRO A 53 -12.86 -30.32 -23.71
N ARG A 54 -11.88 -29.44 -23.55
CA ARG A 54 -10.59 -29.48 -24.24
C ARG A 54 -9.76 -30.76 -23.95
N TRP A 55 -9.98 -31.41 -22.81
CA TRP A 55 -9.29 -32.65 -22.42
C TRP A 55 -9.98 -33.89 -22.97
N LEU A 56 -11.28 -33.80 -23.25
CA LEU A 56 -12.10 -34.89 -23.78
C LEU A 56 -12.20 -34.85 -25.31
N ALA A 57 -11.86 -33.72 -25.95
CA ALA A 57 -11.92 -33.54 -27.40
C ALA A 57 -11.22 -34.68 -28.18
N SER A 58 -10.00 -35.05 -27.79
CA SER A 58 -9.27 -36.14 -28.46
C SER A 58 -9.85 -37.53 -28.22
N MET A 59 -10.69 -37.70 -27.18
CA MET A 59 -11.38 -38.96 -26.92
C MET A 59 -12.66 -39.07 -27.74
N PHE A 60 -13.41 -37.97 -27.87
CA PHE A 60 -14.62 -37.88 -28.71
C PHE A 60 -14.32 -37.86 -30.22
N GLU A 61 -13.04 -37.73 -30.62
CA GLU A 61 -12.61 -37.96 -32.00
C GLU A 61 -12.66 -39.45 -32.41
N TYR A 62 -12.83 -40.39 -31.47
CA TYR A 62 -12.94 -41.82 -31.73
C TYR A 62 -14.36 -42.34 -31.45
N GLU A 63 -14.96 -43.06 -32.41
CA GLU A 63 -16.29 -43.65 -32.26
C GLU A 63 -16.20 -45.07 -31.66
N SER A 64 -16.88 -45.28 -30.53
CA SER A 64 -17.13 -46.61 -29.95
C SER A 64 -18.34 -46.53 -29.00
N GLU A 65 -19.07 -47.63 -28.81
CA GLU A 65 -20.28 -47.64 -27.96
C GLU A 65 -20.05 -47.05 -26.56
N ASP A 66 -18.89 -47.33 -25.95
CA ASP A 66 -18.55 -46.82 -24.61
C ASP A 66 -18.20 -45.31 -24.63
N ILE A 67 -17.54 -44.83 -25.69
CA ILE A 67 -17.18 -43.41 -25.84
C ILE A 67 -18.43 -42.58 -26.14
N ASP A 68 -19.28 -43.06 -27.04
CA ASP A 68 -20.52 -42.37 -27.44
C ASP A 68 -21.50 -42.28 -26.24
N LEU A 69 -21.57 -43.34 -25.43
CA LEU A 69 -22.34 -43.34 -24.18
C LEU A 69 -21.79 -42.31 -23.19
N PHE A 70 -20.48 -42.24 -23.02
CA PHE A 70 -19.84 -41.27 -22.13
C PHE A 70 -19.99 -39.83 -22.63
N GLU A 71 -19.87 -39.59 -23.94
CA GLU A 71 -20.11 -38.28 -24.56
C GLU A 71 -21.52 -37.79 -24.27
N TRP A 72 -22.52 -38.63 -24.52
CA TRP A 72 -23.91 -38.30 -24.23
C TRP A 72 -24.14 -37.99 -22.74
N MET A 73 -23.54 -38.77 -21.84
CA MET A 73 -23.63 -38.52 -20.39
C MET A 73 -22.93 -37.22 -19.98
N TYR A 74 -21.76 -36.93 -20.55
CA TYR A 74 -21.00 -35.70 -20.29
C TYR A 74 -21.75 -34.47 -20.81
N GLU A 75 -22.32 -34.54 -22.01
CA GLU A 75 -23.09 -33.44 -22.59
C GLU A 75 -24.38 -33.15 -21.81
N SER A 76 -25.04 -34.20 -21.31
CA SER A 76 -26.27 -34.12 -20.53
C SER A 76 -26.05 -33.76 -19.06
N SER A 77 -24.81 -33.75 -18.59
CA SER A 77 -24.47 -33.40 -17.21
C SER A 77 -24.49 -31.89 -16.98
N ASP A 78 -24.80 -31.50 -15.74
CA ASP A 78 -24.62 -30.14 -15.28
C ASP A 78 -23.12 -29.84 -15.16
N LYS A 79 -22.67 -28.82 -15.91
CA LYS A 79 -21.26 -28.41 -16.03
C LYS A 79 -20.95 -27.21 -15.15
N ASP A 80 -21.92 -26.79 -14.34
CA ASP A 80 -21.77 -25.66 -13.45
C ASP A 80 -20.67 -25.95 -12.42
N PRO A 81 -19.70 -25.02 -12.23
CA PRO A 81 -18.66 -25.19 -11.25
C PRO A 81 -19.26 -25.31 -9.83
N VAL A 82 -18.93 -26.39 -9.14
CA VAL A 82 -19.39 -26.64 -7.78
C VAL A 82 -18.43 -25.96 -6.80
N LEU A 83 -18.96 -25.12 -5.91
CA LEU A 83 -18.15 -24.53 -4.83
C LEU A 83 -17.72 -25.65 -3.87
N VAL A 84 -16.42 -25.92 -3.78
CA VAL A 84 -15.85 -26.96 -2.92
C VAL A 84 -15.46 -26.40 -1.56
N ALA A 85 -14.90 -25.19 -1.55
CA ALA A 85 -14.51 -24.51 -0.33
C ALA A 85 -14.57 -23.00 -0.51
N SER A 86 -14.91 -22.30 0.56
CA SER A 86 -14.79 -20.84 0.63
C SER A 86 -14.15 -20.48 1.97
N ASP A 87 -13.23 -19.54 1.92
CA ASP A 87 -12.66 -18.94 3.11
C ASP A 87 -12.75 -17.41 3.02
N GLU A 88 -12.94 -16.77 4.17
CA GLU A 88 -13.11 -15.33 4.27
C GLU A 88 -12.19 -14.78 5.34
N ILE A 89 -11.30 -13.89 4.93
CA ILE A 89 -10.40 -13.18 5.83
C ILE A 89 -10.81 -11.71 5.80
N ILE A 90 -11.21 -11.20 6.96
CA ILE A 90 -11.40 -9.77 7.20
C ILE A 90 -10.10 -9.25 7.76
N SER A 91 -9.41 -8.40 7.00
CA SER A 91 -8.20 -7.72 7.44
C SER A 91 -8.45 -6.23 7.48
N GLY A 92 -8.32 -5.64 8.67
CA GLY A 92 -8.33 -4.20 8.82
C GLY A 92 -7.06 -3.62 8.21
N ALA A 93 -7.19 -2.96 7.05
CA ALA A 93 -6.12 -2.13 6.54
C ALA A 93 -6.14 -0.82 7.33
N SER A 94 -5.41 -0.76 8.45
CA SER A 94 -5.12 0.53 9.07
C SER A 94 -4.11 1.22 8.17
N SER A 95 -4.58 2.13 7.33
CA SER A 95 -3.73 3.22 6.90
C SER A 95 -3.23 3.89 8.18
N VAL A 96 -1.92 4.01 8.35
CA VAL A 96 -1.42 5.05 9.25
C VAL A 96 -1.76 6.31 8.47
N GLU A 97 -2.80 7.04 8.88
CA GLU A 97 -3.01 8.41 8.44
C GLU A 97 -1.64 9.05 8.49
N LEU A 98 -1.10 9.34 7.31
CA LEU A 98 0.22 9.93 7.20
C LEU A 98 -0.01 11.35 7.64
N VAL A 99 0.00 11.59 8.96
CA VAL A 99 -0.26 12.90 9.53
C VAL A 99 0.74 13.82 8.84
N GLU A 100 0.22 14.67 7.96
CA GLU A 100 1.08 15.48 7.12
C GLU A 100 1.90 16.35 8.08
N LEU A 101 3.20 16.49 7.84
CA LEU A 101 4.06 17.31 8.71
C LEU A 101 3.46 18.72 8.91
N ASP A 102 2.69 19.20 7.92
CA ASP A 102 1.96 20.46 7.94
C ASP A 102 0.94 20.58 9.08
N GLU A 103 0.34 19.47 9.53
CA GLU A 103 -0.58 19.44 10.69
C GLU A 103 0.15 19.32 12.03
N LEU A 104 1.38 18.81 12.03
CA LEU A 104 2.19 18.58 13.24
C LEU A 104 3.11 19.76 13.58
N ILE A 105 3.52 20.51 12.56
CA ILE A 105 4.42 21.64 12.68
C ILE A 105 3.63 22.94 12.50
N THR A 106 3.75 23.85 13.45
CA THR A 106 3.09 25.15 13.43
C THR A 106 4.12 26.26 13.58
N ILE A 107 3.97 27.34 12.80
CA ILE A 107 4.80 28.54 12.91
C ILE A 107 3.95 29.71 13.39
N TYR A 108 4.37 30.33 14.49
CA TYR A 108 3.68 31.49 15.06
C TYR A 108 4.67 32.49 15.70
N PRO A 109 4.34 33.79 15.76
CA PRO A 109 3.21 34.42 15.10
C PRO A 109 3.42 34.53 13.58
N ASN A 110 2.33 34.41 12.83
CA ASN A 110 2.29 34.70 11.40
C ASN A 110 0.96 35.40 11.08
N PRO A 111 0.95 36.70 10.71
CA PRO A 111 2.10 37.58 10.46
C PRO A 111 2.90 37.98 11.73
N THR A 112 4.12 38.50 11.57
CA THR A 112 4.99 38.98 12.67
C THR A 112 5.51 40.40 12.40
N PHE A 113 5.62 41.23 13.44
CA PHE A 113 6.19 42.59 13.33
C PHE A 113 7.70 42.59 13.67
N THR A 114 8.07 41.87 14.73
CA THR A 114 9.47 41.80 15.20
C THR A 114 10.33 40.86 14.36
N GLY A 115 9.71 39.96 13.59
CA GLY A 115 10.41 38.90 12.86
C GLY A 115 10.74 37.68 13.71
N GLU A 116 10.48 37.72 15.02
CA GLU A 116 10.61 36.56 15.90
C GLU A 116 9.47 35.58 15.61
N VAL A 117 9.81 34.33 15.29
CA VAL A 117 8.83 33.24 15.13
C VAL A 117 9.29 31.96 15.82
N ALA A 118 8.32 31.25 16.39
CA ALA A 118 8.48 29.95 17.00
C ALA A 118 7.91 28.88 16.07
N ILE A 119 8.72 27.85 15.82
CA ILE A 119 8.35 26.65 15.08
C ILE A 119 8.13 25.56 16.11
N ARG A 120 6.88 25.11 16.27
CA ARG A 120 6.51 24.07 17.24
C ARG A 120 6.12 22.80 16.51
N ASN A 121 6.78 21.71 16.87
CA ASN A 121 6.46 20.36 16.45
C ASN A 121 5.74 19.62 17.59
N SER A 122 4.51 19.18 17.36
CA SER A 122 3.72 18.37 18.31
C SER A 122 4.01 16.87 18.22
N ALA A 123 4.82 16.44 17.24
CA ALA A 123 5.14 15.03 17.01
C ALA A 123 6.23 14.49 17.97
N HIS A 124 6.39 13.16 17.95
CA HIS A 124 7.41 12.43 18.72
C HIS A 124 8.81 12.45 18.06
N PHE A 125 9.02 13.23 17.00
CA PHE A 125 10.32 13.39 16.33
C PHE A 125 10.83 14.82 16.47
N SER A 126 12.15 15.03 16.32
CA SER A 126 12.77 16.36 16.37
C SER A 126 12.72 17.06 15.02
N ILE A 127 12.72 18.40 15.06
CA ILE A 127 13.12 19.21 13.90
C ILE A 127 14.64 19.10 13.78
N ASP A 128 15.13 18.84 12.58
CA ASP A 128 16.54 18.60 12.28
C ASP A 128 17.22 19.83 11.65
N GLU A 129 16.49 20.61 10.86
CA GLU A 129 17.03 21.74 10.10
C GLU A 129 15.94 22.80 9.84
N VAL A 130 16.34 24.08 9.87
CA VAL A 130 15.48 25.19 9.48
C VAL A 130 16.24 26.13 8.53
N GLU A 131 15.60 26.46 7.41
CA GLU A 131 16.07 27.45 6.45
C GLU A 131 15.02 28.55 6.23
N ILE A 132 15.46 29.79 6.03
CA ILE A 132 14.60 30.92 5.71
C ILE A 132 15.05 31.51 4.38
N TRP A 133 14.09 31.64 3.47
CA TRP A 133 14.27 32.19 2.13
C TRP A 133 13.42 33.44 1.97
N ASP A 134 13.92 34.45 1.26
CA ASP A 134 13.09 35.61 0.89
C ASP A 134 12.22 35.32 -0.34
N ALA A 135 11.33 36.25 -0.68
CA ALA A 135 10.45 36.13 -1.85
C ALA A 135 11.19 36.08 -3.20
N ALA A 136 12.47 36.47 -3.24
CA ALA A 136 13.32 36.37 -4.42
C ALA A 136 14.07 35.02 -4.51
N GLY A 137 13.87 34.13 -3.55
CA GLY A 137 14.56 32.83 -3.49
C GLY A 137 16.00 32.94 -2.97
N LYS A 138 16.35 34.00 -2.25
CA LYS A 138 17.64 34.12 -1.58
C LYS A 138 17.58 33.48 -0.20
N LEU A 139 18.52 32.57 0.07
CA LEU A 139 18.73 32.00 1.40
C LEU A 139 19.23 33.09 2.36
N CYS A 140 18.44 33.37 3.39
CA CYS A 140 18.72 34.38 4.40
C CYS A 140 19.21 33.77 5.72
N TYR A 141 18.83 32.53 6.00
CA TYR A 141 19.18 31.82 7.23
C TYR A 141 19.16 30.31 6.97
N ALA A 142 20.12 29.59 7.54
CA ALA A 142 20.13 28.12 7.59
C ALA A 142 20.80 27.68 8.89
N ARG A 143 20.19 26.73 9.60
CA ARG A 143 20.76 26.17 10.82
C ARG A 143 20.26 24.75 11.07
N ASP A 144 21.21 23.86 11.42
CA ASP A 144 20.91 22.57 12.03
C ASP A 144 20.38 22.78 13.45
N VAL A 145 19.21 22.21 13.73
CA VAL A 145 18.53 22.33 15.02
C VAL A 145 18.18 20.95 15.52
N ARG A 146 17.96 20.81 16.83
CA ARG A 146 17.45 19.57 17.42
C ARG A 146 16.48 19.90 18.53
N GLY A 147 15.21 19.66 18.27
CA GLY A 147 14.16 19.82 19.29
C GLY A 147 12.78 19.96 18.69
N ASN A 148 11.79 20.03 19.59
CA ASN A 148 10.37 20.13 19.22
C ASN A 148 9.89 21.59 19.21
N THR A 149 10.72 22.53 19.65
CA THR A 149 10.43 23.97 19.55
C THR A 149 11.71 24.69 19.18
N VAL A 150 11.66 25.44 18.08
CA VAL A 150 12.80 26.18 17.54
C VAL A 150 12.38 27.63 17.37
N PHE A 151 13.19 28.54 17.87
CA PHE A 151 12.99 29.98 17.70
C PHE A 151 13.93 30.47 16.61
N VAL A 152 13.38 31.21 15.64
CA VAL A 152 14.14 31.82 14.56
C VAL A 152 13.76 33.28 14.38
N GLN A 153 14.70 34.04 13.82
CA GLN A 153 14.55 35.46 13.54
C GLN A 153 14.54 35.66 12.03
N LEU A 154 13.45 36.22 11.50
CA LEU A 154 13.37 36.66 10.11
C LEU A 154 14.27 37.90 9.88
N PRO A 155 14.77 38.11 8.65
CA PRO A 155 15.52 39.32 8.29
C PRO A 155 14.71 40.61 8.50
N ASP A 156 15.40 41.73 8.73
CA ASP A 156 14.80 43.02 9.14
C ASP A 156 13.88 43.68 8.12
N ALA A 157 14.01 43.32 6.84
CA ALA A 157 13.15 43.85 5.80
C ALA A 157 11.72 43.28 5.93
N ALA A 158 10.71 44.14 5.84
CA ALA A 158 9.33 43.70 5.67
C ALA A 158 9.16 42.95 4.34
N GLY A 159 8.38 41.89 4.35
CA GLY A 159 8.18 41.04 3.18
C GLY A 159 7.68 39.63 3.52
N LEU A 160 7.48 38.85 2.45
CA LEU A 160 7.14 37.43 2.54
C LEU A 160 8.42 36.61 2.64
N TYR A 161 8.44 35.68 3.60
CA TYR A 161 9.51 34.72 3.79
C TYR A 161 8.98 33.29 3.72
N PHE A 162 9.80 32.39 3.19
CA PHE A 162 9.53 30.96 3.16
C PHE A 162 10.42 30.27 4.18
N VAL A 163 9.80 29.68 5.20
CA VAL A 163 10.48 28.93 6.25
C VAL A 163 10.38 27.45 5.91
N HIS A 164 11.50 26.87 5.53
CA HIS A 164 11.60 25.44 5.28
C HIS A 164 12.01 24.73 6.56
N VAL A 165 11.26 23.69 6.93
CA VAL A 165 11.50 22.89 8.12
C VAL A 165 11.71 21.45 7.70
N LYS A 166 12.82 20.85 8.13
CA LYS A 166 13.16 19.46 7.85
C LYS A 166 13.03 18.63 9.13
N ALA A 167 12.34 17.50 9.03
CA ALA A 167 12.22 16.53 10.10
C ALA A 167 11.97 15.14 9.53
N LYS A 168 12.62 14.10 10.09
CA LYS A 168 12.39 12.67 9.76
C LYS A 168 12.35 12.42 8.23
N ASP A 169 13.39 12.88 7.55
CA ASP A 169 13.60 12.79 6.09
C ASP A 169 12.57 13.53 5.21
N SER A 170 11.66 14.29 5.81
CA SER A 170 10.65 15.11 5.13
C SER A 170 10.97 16.60 5.28
N ARG A 171 10.50 17.41 4.32
CA ARG A 171 10.68 18.87 4.32
C ARG A 171 9.35 19.55 4.01
N VAL A 172 8.95 20.48 4.87
CA VAL A 172 7.75 21.31 4.70
C VAL A 172 8.11 22.78 4.59
N VAL A 173 7.22 23.57 4.00
CA VAL A 173 7.47 24.99 3.71
C VAL A 173 6.29 25.82 4.17
N TYR A 174 6.58 26.83 4.99
CA TYR A 174 5.59 27.77 5.48
C TYR A 174 5.85 29.17 4.96
N GLN A 175 4.79 29.85 4.57
CA GLN A 175 4.81 31.26 4.23
C GLN A 175 4.63 32.09 5.48
N VAL A 176 5.56 32.99 5.78
CA VAL A 176 5.51 33.88 6.94
C VAL A 176 5.63 35.32 6.49
N LEU A 177 4.66 36.15 6.88
CA LEU A 177 4.64 37.57 6.53
C LEU A 177 5.28 38.40 7.65
N ARG A 178 6.30 39.19 7.31
CA ARG A 178 6.82 40.28 8.16
C ARG A 178 6.33 41.63 7.64
N TYR A 179 5.79 42.48 8.52
CA TYR A 179 5.24 43.79 8.15
C TYR A 179 5.71 44.90 9.10
#